data_AF-A0A5J4KK01-F1
#
_entry.id   AF-A0A5J4KK01-F1
#
_cell.length_a   1.000
_cell.length_b   1.000
_cell.length_c   1.000
_cell.angle_alpha   90.00
_cell.angle_beta   90.00
_cell.angle_gamma   90.00
#
_symmetry.space_group_name_H-M   'P 1'
#
loop_
_entity.id
_entity.type
_entity.pdbx_description
1 polymer ?
#
loop_
_entity_poly.entity_id
_entity_poly.type
_entity_poly.pdbx_seq_one_letter_code
_entity_poly.pdbx_strand_id
1 'polypeptide(L)'
;MSTGTIILLGAFAGLTIFLGLPLVFLKQLPQSLKYFLNMLATGILLFLLYDVLSKASEPINTSLDELRTHHTGTGIFLLNIGLLVLGLGLGSVGLVYFNRLVFGRMRKRTASAKVLEQAATDSSSSSSLVKETGVMSSPAQTESTPAMLALLIATGIGLHNFSEGLAIGQSAATGELQLALVLLIGFGLHNMTEGFGIAGPLSGQRVSWKFIILLGLIGGGPTFLGTLVGITFISPQVFILFLALAAGAIIYVVAELLGQAKRFRAPEIVMWGLLVGFLLGYATDLILTYGGA
;
A
#
# COMPACT_ATOMS: atom_id res chain seq x y z
N MET A 1 -8.52 -25.36 -6.69
CA MET A 1 -7.39 -25.49 -5.72
C MET A 1 -7.96 -25.77 -4.34
N SER A 2 -7.21 -26.39 -3.43
CA SER A 2 -7.70 -26.60 -2.05
C SER A 2 -7.73 -25.27 -1.27
N THR A 3 -8.65 -25.13 -0.31
CA THR A 3 -8.72 -23.96 0.58
C THR A 3 -7.39 -23.70 1.30
N GLY A 4 -6.74 -24.77 1.78
CA GLY A 4 -5.42 -24.67 2.42
C GLY A 4 -4.35 -24.10 1.47
N THR A 5 -4.39 -24.47 0.19
CA THR A 5 -3.48 -23.91 -0.82
C THR A 5 -3.70 -22.42 -0.99
N ILE A 6 -4.94 -21.94 -1.10
CA ILE A 6 -5.26 -20.51 -1.28
C ILE A 6 -4.78 -19.70 -0.07
N ILE A 7 -5.01 -20.20 1.14
CA ILE A 7 -4.57 -19.54 2.37
C ILE A 7 -3.04 -19.43 2.43
N LEU A 8 -2.32 -20.52 2.12
CA LEU A 8 -0.85 -20.52 2.06
C LEU A 8 -0.32 -19.56 1.01
N LEU A 9 -1.02 -19.48 -0.12
CA LEU A 9 -0.70 -18.61 -1.22
C LEU A 9 -0.92 -17.13 -0.87
N GLY A 10 -2.04 -16.77 -0.24
CA GLY A 10 -2.26 -15.42 0.29
C GLY A 10 -1.24 -15.04 1.37
N ALA A 11 -0.84 -15.99 2.23
CA ALA A 11 0.26 -15.79 3.16
C ALA A 11 1.58 -15.54 2.43
N PHE A 12 1.89 -16.35 1.42
CA PHE A 12 3.09 -16.19 0.60
C PHE A 12 3.13 -14.81 -0.07
N ALA A 13 2.03 -14.40 -0.71
CA ALA A 13 1.90 -13.10 -1.35
C ALA A 13 2.20 -11.95 -0.36
N GLY A 14 1.65 -11.99 0.86
CA GLY A 14 1.96 -11.00 1.90
C GLY A 14 3.40 -11.07 2.38
N LEU A 15 3.95 -12.29 2.55
CA LEU A 15 5.32 -12.49 3.03
C LEU A 15 6.41 -12.06 2.05
N THR A 16 6.10 -11.91 0.76
CA THR A 16 7.07 -11.37 -0.21
C THR A 16 7.58 -9.97 0.16
N ILE A 17 6.85 -9.22 1.01
CA ILE A 17 7.32 -7.92 1.55
C ILE A 17 8.67 -8.05 2.28
N PHE A 18 8.93 -9.21 2.89
CA PHE A 18 10.19 -9.49 3.56
C PHE A 18 11.37 -9.60 2.59
N LEU A 19 11.14 -9.79 1.30
CA LEU A 19 12.21 -9.75 0.30
C LEU A 19 12.71 -8.32 0.09
N GLY A 20 11.88 -7.31 0.37
CA GLY A 20 12.25 -5.90 0.29
C GLY A 20 12.96 -5.33 1.52
N LEU A 21 12.66 -5.86 2.71
CA LEU A 21 13.17 -5.33 3.98
C LEU A 21 14.70 -5.48 4.21
N PRO A 22 15.39 -6.52 3.71
CA PRO A 22 16.84 -6.67 3.86
C PRO A 22 17.65 -5.50 3.28
N LEU A 23 17.05 -4.67 2.43
CA LEU A 23 17.70 -3.44 1.92
C LEU A 23 18.04 -2.43 2.99
N VAL A 24 17.42 -2.50 4.17
CA VAL A 24 17.86 -1.73 5.33
C VAL A 24 19.35 -1.96 5.64
N PHE A 25 19.85 -3.17 5.38
CA PHE A 25 21.23 -3.56 5.67
C PHE A 25 22.21 -3.31 4.53
N LEU A 26 21.70 -3.08 3.31
CA LEU A 26 22.53 -2.76 2.15
C LEU A 26 22.92 -1.29 2.23
N LYS A 27 24.13 -1.04 2.76
CA LYS A 27 24.57 0.29 3.16
C LYS A 27 24.69 1.31 2.01
N GLN A 28 24.73 0.91 0.73
CA GLN A 28 24.91 1.85 -0.39
C GLN A 28 24.34 1.34 -1.74
N LEU A 29 23.03 1.27 -1.91
CA LEU A 29 22.48 1.18 -3.28
C LEU A 29 22.67 2.50 -4.04
N PRO A 30 23.09 2.48 -5.32
CA PRO A 30 23.16 3.69 -6.13
C PRO A 30 21.77 4.30 -6.26
N GLN A 31 21.72 5.64 -6.21
CA GLN A 31 20.46 6.38 -6.19
C GLN A 31 19.60 6.10 -7.43
N SER A 32 20.24 5.91 -8.59
CA SER A 32 19.59 5.50 -9.84
C SER A 32 18.83 4.18 -9.70
N LEU A 33 19.39 3.17 -9.05
CA LEU A 33 18.74 1.88 -8.86
C LEU A 33 17.56 1.98 -7.90
N LYS A 34 17.67 2.76 -6.81
CA LYS A 34 16.54 2.99 -5.90
C LYS A 34 15.34 3.59 -6.64
N TYR A 35 15.58 4.59 -7.49
CA TYR A 35 14.53 5.20 -8.29
C TYR A 35 13.99 4.28 -9.38
N PHE A 36 14.87 3.53 -10.05
CA PHE A 36 14.45 2.53 -11.03
C PHE A 36 13.53 1.49 -10.40
N LEU A 37 13.92 0.91 -9.26
CA LEU A 37 13.11 -0.08 -8.53
C LEU A 37 11.79 0.51 -8.04
N ASN A 38 11.79 1.76 -7.57
CA ASN A 38 10.57 2.46 -7.18
C ASN A 38 9.61 2.69 -8.37
N MET A 39 10.16 3.01 -9.54
CA MET A 39 9.36 3.22 -10.76
C MET A 39 8.92 1.91 -11.39
N LEU A 40 9.71 0.85 -11.27
CA LEU A 40 9.30 -0.52 -11.60
C LEU A 40 8.10 -0.95 -10.76
N ALA A 41 8.15 -0.72 -9.44
CA ALA A 41 7.01 -0.93 -8.55
C ALA A 41 5.78 -0.13 -8.98
N THR A 42 5.97 1.15 -9.30
CA THR A 42 4.89 2.04 -9.76
C THR A 42 4.28 1.56 -11.07
N GLY A 43 5.09 1.02 -12.00
CA GLY A 43 4.62 0.42 -13.24
C GLY A 43 3.74 -0.81 -13.02
N ILE A 44 4.14 -1.70 -12.11
CA ILE A 44 3.35 -2.88 -11.70
C ILE A 44 2.02 -2.41 -11.09
N LEU A 45 2.05 -1.42 -10.20
CA LEU A 45 0.85 -0.82 -9.60
C LEU A 45 -0.12 -0.26 -10.64
N LEU A 46 0.37 0.41 -11.67
CA LEU A 46 -0.48 0.94 -12.74
C LEU A 46 -1.18 -0.17 -13.53
N PHE A 47 -0.49 -1.28 -13.78
CA PHE A 47 -1.11 -2.46 -14.40
C PHE A 47 -2.18 -3.06 -13.47
N LEU A 48 -1.86 -3.24 -12.18
CA LEU A 48 -2.82 -3.76 -11.20
C LEU A 48 -4.04 -2.85 -11.03
N LEU A 49 -3.86 -1.52 -11.10
CA LEU A 49 -4.98 -0.58 -11.07
C LEU A 49 -5.96 -0.84 -12.22
N TYR A 50 -5.42 -1.03 -13.43
CA TYR A 50 -6.23 -1.36 -14.60
C TYR A 50 -6.97 -2.69 -14.39
N ASP A 51 -6.27 -3.74 -13.99
CA ASP A 51 -6.83 -5.08 -13.81
C ASP A 51 -7.94 -5.11 -12.74
N VAL A 52 -7.65 -4.55 -11.57
CA VAL A 52 -8.60 -4.45 -10.44
C VAL A 52 -9.85 -3.66 -10.83
N LEU A 53 -9.70 -2.53 -11.54
CA LEU A 53 -10.86 -1.75 -12.02
C LEU A 53 -11.68 -2.48 -13.08
N SER A 54 -11.01 -3.19 -13.99
CA SER A 54 -11.67 -4.02 -15.00
C SER A 54 -12.54 -5.08 -14.33
N LYS A 55 -11.99 -5.80 -13.34
CA LYS A 55 -12.70 -6.82 -12.57
C LYS A 55 -13.80 -6.26 -11.68
N ALA A 56 -13.58 -5.12 -11.04
CA ALA A 56 -14.64 -4.44 -10.28
C ALA A 56 -15.82 -4.01 -11.17
N SER A 57 -15.57 -3.81 -12.47
CA SER A 57 -16.59 -3.41 -13.43
C SER A 57 -17.41 -4.58 -13.97
N GLU A 58 -16.96 -5.84 -13.84
CA GLU A 58 -17.69 -7.01 -14.36
C GLU A 58 -19.10 -7.13 -13.76
N PRO A 59 -19.31 -7.12 -12.42
CA PRO A 59 -20.67 -7.24 -11.87
C PRO A 59 -21.53 -6.00 -12.14
N ILE A 60 -20.90 -4.83 -12.35
CA ILE A 60 -21.57 -3.59 -12.76
C ILE A 60 -22.12 -3.75 -14.18
N ASN A 61 -21.29 -4.23 -15.11
CA ASN A 61 -21.68 -4.47 -16.50
C ASN A 61 -22.80 -5.50 -16.59
N THR A 62 -22.73 -6.59 -15.82
CA THR A 62 -23.82 -7.57 -15.75
C THR A 62 -25.14 -6.92 -15.31
N SER A 63 -25.12 -6.11 -14.25
CA SER A 63 -26.34 -5.41 -13.78
C SER A 63 -26.83 -4.33 -14.75
N LEU A 64 -25.93 -3.72 -15.54
CA LEU A 64 -26.29 -2.77 -16.60
C LEU A 64 -26.95 -3.48 -17.78
N ASP A 65 -26.46 -4.66 -18.15
CA ASP A 65 -27.03 -5.46 -19.22
C ASP A 65 -28.43 -5.94 -18.84
N GLU A 66 -28.65 -6.42 -17.60
CA GLU A 66 -29.99 -6.74 -17.08
C GLU A 66 -30.96 -5.54 -17.18
N LEU A 67 -30.49 -4.34 -16.81
CA LEU A 67 -31.28 -3.12 -16.91
C LEU A 67 -31.63 -2.76 -18.36
N ARG A 68 -30.69 -2.99 -19.30
CA ARG A 68 -30.88 -2.70 -20.72
C ARG A 68 -31.81 -3.70 -21.41
N THR A 69 -31.68 -4.99 -21.12
CA THR A 69 -32.38 -6.06 -21.82
C THR A 69 -33.72 -6.41 -21.19
N HIS A 70 -33.80 -6.38 -19.86
CA HIS A 70 -34.97 -6.81 -19.11
C HIS A 70 -35.71 -5.67 -18.40
N HIS A 71 -35.15 -4.45 -18.40
CA HIS A 71 -35.70 -3.27 -17.71
C HIS A 71 -35.94 -3.50 -16.21
N THR A 72 -35.22 -4.44 -15.62
CA THR A 72 -35.23 -4.78 -14.20
C THR A 72 -33.84 -4.52 -13.60
N GLY A 73 -33.70 -4.58 -12.27
CA GLY A 73 -32.38 -4.51 -11.64
C GLY A 73 -31.80 -3.10 -11.44
N THR A 74 -32.54 -2.01 -11.71
CA THR A 74 -32.08 -0.62 -11.49
C THR A 74 -31.47 -0.40 -10.10
N GLY A 75 -32.09 -0.96 -9.05
CA GLY A 75 -31.60 -0.84 -7.68
C GLY A 75 -30.23 -1.50 -7.47
N ILE A 76 -30.01 -2.68 -8.06
CA ILE A 76 -28.74 -3.41 -7.97
C ILE A 76 -27.66 -2.66 -8.75
N PHE A 77 -27.97 -2.18 -9.95
CA PHE A 77 -27.04 -1.37 -10.74
C PHE A 77 -26.61 -0.10 -9.99
N LEU A 78 -27.56 0.66 -9.43
CA LEU A 78 -27.25 1.86 -8.65
C LEU A 78 -26.46 1.56 -7.39
N LEU A 79 -26.76 0.44 -6.71
CA LEU A 79 -26.00 -0.02 -5.55
C LEU A 79 -24.55 -0.34 -5.94
N ASN A 80 -24.35 -1.09 -7.02
CA ASN A 80 -23.02 -1.46 -7.50
C ASN A 80 -22.18 -0.23 -7.86
N ILE A 81 -22.75 0.74 -8.56
CA ILE A 81 -22.10 2.03 -8.84
C ILE A 81 -21.78 2.80 -7.55
N GLY A 82 -22.73 2.85 -6.61
CA GLY A 82 -22.54 3.51 -5.32
C GLY A 82 -21.39 2.90 -4.52
N LEU A 83 -21.26 1.58 -4.53
CA LEU A 83 -20.17 0.86 -3.86
C LEU A 83 -18.82 1.10 -4.53
N LEU A 84 -18.76 1.15 -5.87
CA LEU A 84 -17.55 1.52 -6.60
C LEU A 84 -17.07 2.91 -6.21
N VAL A 85 -17.97 3.91 -6.23
CA VAL A 85 -17.65 5.30 -5.88
C VAL A 85 -17.22 5.41 -4.42
N LEU A 86 -17.95 4.74 -3.50
CA LEU A 86 -17.63 4.73 -2.09
C LEU A 86 -16.27 4.09 -1.84
N GLY A 87 -15.99 2.92 -2.43
CA GLY A 87 -14.73 2.22 -2.29
C GLY A 87 -13.56 3.06 -2.81
N LEU A 88 -13.65 3.60 -4.03
CA LEU A 88 -12.63 4.48 -4.59
C LEU A 88 -12.39 5.71 -3.72
N GLY A 89 -13.44 6.33 -3.21
CA GLY A 89 -13.36 7.49 -2.32
C GLY A 89 -12.69 7.14 -0.98
N LEU A 90 -13.07 6.04 -0.34
CA LEU A 90 -12.46 5.58 0.90
C LEU A 90 -10.99 5.18 0.70
N GLY A 91 -10.69 4.47 -0.39
CA GLY A 91 -9.34 4.03 -0.72
C GLY A 91 -8.40 5.18 -1.07
N SER A 92 -8.85 6.19 -1.82
CA SER A 92 -8.00 7.32 -2.24
C SER A 92 -8.05 8.49 -1.25
N VAL A 93 -9.21 9.14 -1.15
CA VAL A 93 -9.42 10.34 -0.32
C VAL A 93 -9.42 9.99 1.17
N GLY A 94 -10.01 8.85 1.54
CA GLY A 94 -10.01 8.37 2.93
C GLY A 94 -8.59 8.19 3.47
N LEU A 95 -7.66 7.67 2.68
CA LEU A 95 -6.24 7.57 3.06
C LEU A 95 -5.59 8.95 3.28
N VAL A 96 -5.92 9.97 2.49
CA VAL A 96 -5.44 11.35 2.70
C VAL A 96 -5.88 11.87 4.08
N TYR A 97 -7.16 11.70 4.42
CA TYR A 97 -7.68 12.13 5.72
C TYR A 97 -7.13 11.29 6.88
N PHE A 98 -7.01 9.97 6.70
CA PHE A 98 -6.41 9.08 7.68
C PHE A 98 -4.96 9.50 7.98
N ASN A 99 -4.17 9.71 6.92
CA ASN A 99 -2.81 10.21 7.01
C ASN A 99 -2.77 11.54 7.78
N ARG A 100 -3.61 12.52 7.42
CA ARG A 100 -3.68 13.82 8.10
C ARG A 100 -4.08 13.72 9.57
N LEU A 101 -5.02 12.84 9.91
CA LEU A 101 -5.50 12.65 11.29
C LEU A 101 -4.46 11.97 12.17
N VAL A 102 -3.85 10.89 11.68
CA VAL A 102 -2.86 10.11 12.42
C VAL A 102 -1.59 10.94 12.61
N PHE A 103 -1.02 11.47 11.53
CA PHE A 103 0.19 12.29 11.62
C PHE A 103 -0.05 13.60 12.37
N GLY A 104 -1.25 14.19 12.26
CA GLY A 104 -1.64 15.39 13.02
C GLY A 104 -1.69 15.16 14.54
N ARG A 105 -2.22 14.03 14.99
CA ARG A 105 -2.26 13.65 16.43
C ARG A 105 -0.87 13.31 16.96
N MET A 106 -0.05 12.65 16.15
CA MET A 106 1.31 12.25 16.56
C MET A 106 2.24 13.45 16.66
N ARG A 107 2.19 14.41 15.73
CA ARG A 107 2.96 15.65 15.83
C ARG A 107 2.66 16.41 17.13
N LYS A 108 1.39 16.42 17.55
CA LYS A 108 0.98 16.99 18.86
C LYS A 108 1.55 16.21 20.05
N ARG A 109 1.51 14.87 20.01
CA ARG A 109 2.08 14.02 21.08
C ARG A 109 3.60 14.15 21.20
N THR A 110 4.33 14.15 20.09
CA THR A 110 5.79 14.33 20.09
C THR A 110 6.17 15.73 20.55
N ALA A 111 5.41 16.76 20.14
CA ALA A 111 5.61 18.11 20.65
C ALA A 111 5.36 18.19 22.17
N SER A 112 4.27 17.61 22.68
CA SER A 112 4.02 17.53 24.13
C SER A 112 5.09 16.74 24.89
N ALA A 113 5.56 15.62 24.35
CA ALA A 113 6.60 14.81 24.98
C ALA A 113 7.94 15.56 25.07
N LYS A 114 8.33 16.29 24.02
CA LYS A 114 9.53 17.14 24.04
C LYS A 114 9.41 18.31 25.01
N VAL A 115 8.24 18.94 25.11
CA VAL A 115 7.99 20.00 26.11
C VAL A 115 8.11 19.45 27.53
N LEU A 116 7.62 18.23 27.78
CA LEU A 116 7.74 17.56 29.08
C LEU A 116 9.19 17.13 29.39
N GLU A 117 9.91 16.62 28.40
CA GLU A 117 11.33 16.25 28.53
C GLU A 117 12.21 17.47 28.79
N GLN A 118 11.96 18.57 28.06
CA GLN A 118 12.67 19.83 28.21
C GLN A 118 12.39 20.48 29.58
N ALA A 119 11.14 20.45 30.05
CA ALA A 119 10.78 20.87 31.40
C ALA A 119 11.44 19.99 32.50
N ALA A 120 11.63 18.70 32.25
CA ALA A 120 12.32 17.80 33.17
C ALA A 120 13.85 18.03 33.19
N THR A 121 14.49 18.34 32.05
CA THR A 121 15.92 18.68 31.98
C THR A 121 16.23 20.07 32.55
N ASP A 122 15.34 21.04 32.38
CA ASP A 122 15.50 22.39 32.96
C ASP A 122 15.36 22.37 34.48
N SER A 123 14.61 21.40 35.04
CA SER A 123 14.46 21.22 36.49
C SER A 123 15.67 20.57 37.17
N SER A 124 16.57 19.92 36.41
CA SER A 124 17.74 19.22 36.94
C SER A 124 19.07 19.96 36.75
N SER A 125 19.04 21.12 36.07
CA SER A 125 20.21 21.95 35.80
C SER A 125 20.09 23.36 36.41
N SER A 126 19.97 23.41 37.74
CA SER A 126 20.20 24.66 38.47
C SER A 126 21.71 24.96 38.56
N SER A 127 22.27 25.57 37.52
CA SER A 127 23.49 26.37 37.62
C SER A 127 23.80 27.18 36.34
N SER A 128 23.86 28.50 36.56
CA SER A 128 24.47 29.56 35.74
C SER A 128 23.64 30.22 34.63
N LEU A 129 23.34 31.50 34.90
CA LEU A 129 22.87 32.55 34.01
C LEU A 129 23.76 32.68 32.75
N VAL A 130 23.17 33.02 31.59
CA VAL A 130 23.50 34.23 30.79
C VAL A 130 22.74 34.28 29.44
N LYS A 131 22.06 35.41 29.24
CA LYS A 131 21.65 36.13 28.01
C LYS A 131 20.72 35.47 26.98
N GLU A 132 19.48 35.96 27.00
CA GLU A 132 18.66 36.17 25.82
C GLU A 132 19.40 37.03 24.77
N THR A 133 19.53 36.49 23.57
CA THR A 133 19.42 37.29 22.34
C THR A 133 18.53 36.53 21.38
N GLY A 134 17.37 37.13 21.09
CA GLY A 134 16.36 36.57 20.22
C GLY A 134 16.84 36.46 18.78
N VAL A 135 16.81 35.24 18.27
CA VAL A 135 16.54 34.97 16.86
C VAL A 135 15.29 34.12 16.85
N MET A 136 14.19 34.69 16.35
CA MET A 136 12.97 33.94 16.01
C MET A 136 13.35 32.90 14.97
N SER A 137 13.76 31.71 15.42
CA SER A 137 13.88 30.54 14.58
C SER A 137 12.47 30.11 14.21
N SER A 138 12.19 30.24 12.91
CA SER A 138 11.04 29.66 12.20
C SER A 138 10.63 28.31 12.81
N PRO A 139 9.32 28.00 12.97
CA PRO A 139 8.89 26.79 13.66
C PRO A 139 9.52 25.57 13.00
N ALA A 140 10.53 25.00 13.66
CA ALA A 140 11.25 23.84 13.19
C ALA A 140 10.21 22.74 12.91
N GLN A 141 10.12 22.36 11.63
CA GLN A 141 9.28 21.24 11.23
C GLN A 141 9.75 20.03 12.05
N THR A 142 8.88 19.56 12.94
CA THR A 142 9.20 18.46 13.85
C THR A 142 9.23 17.18 13.01
N GLU A 143 10.38 16.86 12.43
CA GLU A 143 10.54 15.66 11.62
C GLU A 143 10.31 14.42 12.48
N SER A 144 9.45 13.52 12.01
CA SER A 144 9.20 12.22 12.63
C SER A 144 10.48 11.39 12.68
N THR A 145 10.72 10.65 13.78
CA THR A 145 11.87 9.74 13.81
C THR A 145 11.75 8.70 12.69
N PRO A 146 12.84 8.28 12.05
CA PRO A 146 12.71 7.40 10.90
C PRO A 146 12.11 6.02 11.22
N ALA A 147 12.28 5.53 12.45
CA ALA A 147 11.56 4.36 12.96
C ALA A 147 10.02 4.57 13.00
N MET A 148 9.58 5.74 13.47
CA MET A 148 8.15 6.08 13.51
C MET A 148 7.59 6.25 12.09
N LEU A 149 8.36 6.85 11.19
CA LEU A 149 7.98 6.98 9.78
C LEU A 149 7.84 5.61 9.10
N ALA A 150 8.80 4.70 9.31
CA ALA A 150 8.73 3.33 8.79
C ALA A 150 7.53 2.54 9.34
N LEU A 151 7.19 2.71 10.63
CA LEU A 151 6.00 2.09 11.23
C LEU A 151 4.71 2.63 10.62
N LEU A 152 4.63 3.93 10.34
CA LEU A 152 3.47 4.54 9.70
C LEU A 152 3.31 4.06 8.26
N ILE A 153 4.42 3.98 7.52
CA ILE A 153 4.45 3.42 6.17
C ILE A 153 3.99 1.96 6.20
N ALA A 154 4.57 1.13 7.07
CA ALA A 154 4.17 -0.28 7.22
C ALA A 154 2.69 -0.44 7.60
N THR A 155 2.16 0.43 8.47
CA THR A 155 0.75 0.38 8.88
C THR A 155 -0.19 0.77 7.74
N GLY A 156 0.13 1.86 7.04
CA GLY A 156 -0.60 2.25 5.84
C GLY A 156 -0.55 1.15 4.79
N ILE A 157 0.61 0.49 4.67
CA ILE A 157 0.81 -0.62 3.76
C ILE A 157 -0.07 -1.82 4.13
N GLY A 158 -0.03 -2.22 5.40
CA GLY A 158 -0.87 -3.29 5.92
C GLY A 158 -2.36 -3.12 5.63
N LEU A 159 -2.87 -1.89 5.73
CA LEU A 159 -4.28 -1.63 5.46
C LEU A 159 -4.69 -1.86 3.99
N HIS A 160 -3.84 -1.53 3.01
CA HIS A 160 -4.17 -1.88 1.61
C HIS A 160 -3.91 -3.35 1.32
N ASN A 161 -2.87 -3.95 1.91
CA ASN A 161 -2.56 -5.37 1.76
C ASN A 161 -3.69 -6.26 2.28
N PHE A 162 -4.47 -5.78 3.26
CA PHE A 162 -5.72 -6.43 3.65
C PHE A 162 -6.73 -6.53 2.48
N SER A 163 -6.92 -5.45 1.72
CA SER A 163 -7.84 -5.44 0.59
C SER A 163 -7.37 -6.32 -0.58
N GLU A 164 -6.05 -6.42 -0.79
CA GLU A 164 -5.45 -7.36 -1.75
C GLU A 164 -5.71 -8.82 -1.36
N GLY A 165 -5.50 -9.15 -0.08
CA GLY A 165 -5.80 -10.46 0.44
C GLY A 165 -7.27 -10.84 0.24
N LEU A 166 -8.17 -9.91 0.54
CA LEU A 166 -9.60 -10.12 0.36
C LEU A 166 -9.96 -10.38 -1.12
N ALA A 167 -9.34 -9.64 -2.05
CA ALA A 167 -9.48 -9.87 -3.48
C ALA A 167 -8.99 -11.27 -3.92
N ILE A 168 -7.83 -11.72 -3.43
CA ILE A 168 -7.33 -13.10 -3.68
C ILE A 168 -8.33 -14.12 -3.15
N GLY A 169 -8.78 -13.97 -1.90
CA GLY A 169 -9.68 -14.92 -1.25
C GLY A 169 -11.03 -15.03 -1.97
N GLN A 170 -11.63 -13.90 -2.35
CA GLN A 170 -12.89 -13.86 -3.09
C GLN A 170 -12.75 -14.50 -4.46
N SER A 171 -11.74 -14.10 -5.24
CA SER A 171 -11.52 -14.63 -6.59
C SER A 171 -11.36 -16.15 -6.57
N ALA A 172 -10.60 -16.67 -5.60
CA ALA A 172 -10.42 -18.11 -5.46
C ALA A 172 -11.71 -18.82 -5.02
N ALA A 173 -12.52 -18.19 -4.16
CA ALA A 173 -13.76 -18.76 -3.64
C ALA A 173 -14.91 -18.73 -4.66
N THR A 174 -14.90 -17.80 -5.62
CA THR A 174 -15.84 -17.74 -6.75
C THR A 174 -15.44 -18.64 -7.92
N GLY A 175 -14.30 -19.33 -7.83
CA GLY A 175 -13.79 -20.20 -8.89
C GLY A 175 -12.97 -19.49 -9.97
N GLU A 176 -12.73 -18.17 -9.81
CA GLU A 176 -11.87 -17.35 -10.68
C GLU A 176 -10.38 -17.60 -10.34
N LEU A 177 -9.92 -18.83 -10.57
CA LEU A 177 -8.56 -19.25 -10.23
C LEU A 177 -7.50 -18.47 -11.03
N GLN A 178 -7.81 -18.09 -12.27
CA GLN A 178 -6.99 -17.21 -13.11
C GLN A 178 -6.65 -15.93 -12.38
N LEU A 179 -7.71 -15.21 -12.01
CA LEU A 179 -7.61 -13.93 -11.37
C LEU A 179 -6.90 -14.07 -10.03
N ALA A 180 -7.25 -15.08 -9.24
CA ALA A 180 -6.58 -15.34 -7.98
C ALA A 180 -5.06 -15.52 -8.13
N LEU A 181 -4.59 -16.20 -9.18
CA LEU A 181 -3.17 -16.40 -9.47
C LEU A 181 -2.48 -15.15 -10.03
N VAL A 182 -3.15 -14.38 -10.90
CA VAL A 182 -2.66 -13.09 -11.42
C VAL A 182 -2.47 -12.12 -10.27
N LEU A 183 -3.50 -11.96 -9.43
CA LEU A 183 -3.46 -11.13 -8.24
C LEU A 183 -2.35 -11.58 -7.29
N LEU A 184 -2.20 -12.88 -7.07
CA LEU A 184 -1.15 -13.40 -6.18
C LEU A 184 0.27 -13.06 -6.65
N ILE A 185 0.57 -13.28 -7.93
CA ILE A 185 1.90 -13.01 -8.47
C ILE A 185 2.13 -11.51 -8.56
N GLY A 186 1.16 -10.76 -9.06
CA GLY A 186 1.22 -9.30 -9.17
C GLY A 186 1.39 -8.61 -7.82
N PHE A 187 0.55 -8.95 -6.84
CA PHE A 187 0.66 -8.45 -5.47
C PHE A 187 1.93 -8.94 -4.78
N GLY A 188 2.38 -10.18 -5.01
CA GLY A 188 3.65 -10.65 -4.48
C GLY A 188 4.86 -9.86 -5.00
N LEU A 189 4.90 -9.56 -6.30
CA LEU A 189 5.93 -8.70 -6.88
C LEU A 189 5.84 -7.26 -6.34
N HIS A 190 4.62 -6.74 -6.21
CA HIS A 190 4.39 -5.41 -5.65
C HIS A 190 4.82 -5.33 -4.18
N ASN A 191 4.37 -6.24 -3.32
CA ASN A 191 4.68 -6.31 -1.89
C ASN A 191 6.18 -6.36 -1.65
N MET A 192 6.94 -7.13 -2.45
CA MET A 192 8.40 -7.09 -2.41
C MET A 192 8.96 -5.66 -2.53
N THR A 193 8.43 -4.88 -3.47
CA THR A 193 8.87 -3.48 -3.66
C THR A 193 8.40 -2.53 -2.57
N GLU A 194 7.27 -2.80 -1.92
CA GLU A 194 6.80 -2.02 -0.77
C GLU A 194 7.69 -2.17 0.45
N GLY A 195 8.29 -3.35 0.61
CA GLY A 195 9.34 -3.59 1.59
C GLY A 195 10.49 -2.59 1.45
N PHE A 196 10.79 -2.11 0.24
CA PHE A 196 11.76 -1.04 0.00
C PHE A 196 11.28 0.31 0.57
N GLY A 197 9.99 0.63 0.41
CA GLY A 197 9.37 1.83 0.95
C GLY A 197 9.40 1.86 2.47
N ILE A 198 9.10 0.73 3.11
CA ILE A 198 9.22 0.56 4.58
C ILE A 198 10.69 0.69 5.02
N ALA A 199 11.61 0.10 4.28
CA ALA A 199 13.04 0.13 4.57
C ALA A 199 13.68 1.52 4.39
N GLY A 200 13.12 2.35 3.50
CA GLY A 200 13.68 3.64 3.07
C GLY A 200 14.09 4.56 4.23
N PRO A 201 13.17 4.93 5.15
CA PRO A 201 13.50 5.77 6.31
C PRO A 201 14.56 5.15 7.23
N LEU A 202 14.65 3.81 7.29
CA LEU A 202 15.58 3.10 8.18
C LEU A 202 16.99 2.97 7.59
N SER A 203 17.20 3.37 6.33
CA SER A 203 18.48 3.25 5.66
C SER A 203 19.57 4.04 6.42
N GLY A 204 20.67 3.37 6.75
CA GLY A 204 21.77 3.95 7.52
C GLY A 204 21.53 4.03 9.04
N GLN A 205 20.37 3.60 9.53
CA GLN A 205 20.08 3.54 10.97
C GLN A 205 20.45 2.18 11.57
N ARG A 206 20.77 2.17 12.87
CA ARG A 206 20.90 0.92 13.64
C ARG A 206 19.51 0.48 14.09
N VAL A 207 18.92 -0.46 13.36
CA VAL A 207 17.62 -1.06 13.72
C VAL A 207 17.77 -2.53 14.10
N SER A 208 16.90 -3.00 14.99
CA SER A 208 16.90 -4.41 15.42
C SER A 208 16.15 -5.29 14.41
N TRP A 209 16.59 -6.55 14.28
CA TRP A 209 15.90 -7.55 13.47
C TRP A 209 14.44 -7.76 13.90
N LYS A 210 14.16 -7.70 15.22
CA LYS A 210 12.80 -7.80 15.75
C LYS A 210 11.89 -6.69 15.21
N PHE A 211 12.41 -5.46 15.13
CA PHE A 211 11.65 -4.34 14.60
C PHE A 211 11.40 -4.49 13.10
N ILE A 212 12.38 -4.93 12.32
CA ILE A 212 12.19 -5.20 10.89
C ILE A 212 11.15 -6.30 10.66
N ILE A 213 11.21 -7.38 11.45
CA ILE A 213 10.22 -8.45 11.36
C ILE A 213 8.83 -7.95 11.68
N LEU A 214 8.70 -7.13 12.73
CA LEU A 214 7.44 -6.50 13.08
C LEU A 214 6.90 -5.64 11.94
N LEU A 215 7.74 -4.83 11.29
CA LEU A 215 7.32 -4.01 10.15
C LEU A 215 6.84 -4.86 8.97
N GLY A 216 7.53 -5.97 8.68
CA GLY A 216 7.10 -6.91 7.65
C GLY A 216 5.79 -7.61 7.98
N LEU A 217 5.55 -7.96 9.24
CA LEU A 217 4.27 -8.53 9.69
C LEU A 217 3.14 -7.51 9.65
N ILE A 218 3.39 -6.26 10.02
CA ILE A 218 2.40 -5.19 9.95
C ILE A 218 2.06 -4.88 8.48
N GLY A 219 3.07 -4.83 7.61
CA GLY A 219 2.88 -4.56 6.18
C GLY A 219 2.27 -5.71 5.39
N GLY A 220 2.78 -6.94 5.52
CA GLY A 220 2.35 -8.09 4.70
C GLY A 220 1.38 -9.05 5.38
N GLY A 221 1.35 -9.11 6.71
CA GLY A 221 0.45 -9.99 7.46
C GLY A 221 -1.05 -9.78 7.15
N PRO A 222 -1.51 -8.54 6.92
CA PRO A 222 -2.90 -8.31 6.56
C PRO A 222 -3.36 -8.97 5.26
N THR A 223 -2.48 -9.26 4.27
CA THR A 223 -2.84 -10.01 3.06
C THR A 223 -3.34 -11.41 3.39
N PHE A 224 -2.70 -12.09 4.36
CA PHE A 224 -3.16 -13.37 4.85
C PHE A 224 -4.54 -13.27 5.51
N LEU A 225 -4.74 -12.27 6.38
CA LEU A 225 -6.01 -12.05 7.06
C LEU A 225 -7.13 -11.71 6.08
N GLY A 226 -6.84 -10.86 5.11
CA GLY A 226 -7.74 -10.53 4.01
C GLY A 226 -8.14 -11.77 3.23
N THR A 227 -7.18 -12.65 2.89
CA THR A 227 -7.44 -13.91 2.18
C THR A 227 -8.38 -14.81 2.96
N LEU A 228 -8.17 -14.95 4.27
CA LEU A 228 -9.03 -15.78 5.13
C LEU A 228 -10.48 -15.27 5.17
N VAL A 229 -10.64 -13.95 5.30
CA VAL A 229 -11.97 -13.31 5.24
C VAL A 229 -12.58 -13.46 3.84
N GLY A 230 -11.77 -13.23 2.80
CA GLY A 230 -12.18 -13.34 1.41
C GLY A 230 -12.62 -14.74 0.98
N ILE A 231 -12.16 -15.81 1.61
CA ILE A 231 -12.64 -17.16 1.27
C ILE A 231 -14.01 -17.44 1.89
N THR A 232 -14.31 -16.85 3.06
CA THR A 232 -15.50 -17.19 3.85
C THR A 232 -16.71 -16.32 3.54
N PHE A 233 -16.51 -15.12 2.97
CA PHE A 233 -17.58 -14.15 2.81
C PHE A 233 -17.71 -13.66 1.37
N ILE A 234 -18.48 -14.36 0.52
CA ILE A 234 -18.63 -14.08 -0.92
C ILE A 234 -19.87 -13.21 -1.19
N SER A 235 -19.66 -12.01 -1.74
CA SER A 235 -20.75 -11.14 -2.21
C SER A 235 -20.27 -10.24 -3.34
N PRO A 236 -20.99 -10.14 -4.47
CA PRO A 236 -20.62 -9.24 -5.57
C PRO A 236 -20.47 -7.78 -5.13
N GLN A 237 -21.34 -7.32 -4.23
CA GLN A 237 -21.32 -5.97 -3.67
C GLN A 237 -20.06 -5.72 -2.85
N VAL A 238 -19.71 -6.70 -2.02
CA VAL A 238 -18.52 -6.66 -1.17
C VAL A 238 -17.27 -6.72 -2.03
N PHE A 239 -17.26 -7.57 -3.05
CA PHE A 239 -16.20 -7.66 -4.04
C PHE A 239 -15.96 -6.32 -4.75
N ILE A 240 -17.02 -5.68 -5.27
CA ILE A 240 -16.93 -4.33 -5.86
C ILE A 240 -16.34 -3.35 -4.85
N LEU A 241 -16.89 -3.28 -3.64
CA LEU A 241 -16.47 -2.32 -2.61
C LEU A 241 -14.98 -2.46 -2.29
N PHE A 242 -14.48 -3.69 -2.13
CA PHE A 242 -13.09 -3.94 -1.76
C PHE A 242 -12.12 -3.79 -2.93
N LEU A 243 -12.47 -4.21 -4.15
CA LEU A 243 -11.65 -3.92 -5.33
C LEU A 243 -11.58 -2.41 -5.58
N ALA A 244 -12.69 -1.70 -5.42
CA ALA A 244 -12.73 -0.25 -5.51
C ALA A 244 -11.90 0.44 -4.43
N LEU A 245 -11.93 -0.08 -3.20
CA LEU A 245 -11.08 0.38 -2.10
C LEU A 245 -9.59 0.15 -2.41
N ALA A 246 -9.23 -1.03 -2.91
CA ALA A 246 -7.87 -1.35 -3.34
C ALA A 246 -7.40 -0.43 -4.48
N ALA A 247 -8.22 -0.27 -5.53
CA ALA A 247 -7.95 0.64 -6.64
C ALA A 247 -7.76 2.09 -6.15
N GLY A 248 -8.60 2.55 -5.22
CA GLY A 248 -8.46 3.87 -4.60
C GLY A 248 -7.13 4.02 -3.85
N ALA A 249 -6.73 3.00 -3.11
CA ALA A 249 -5.45 2.99 -2.40
C ALA A 249 -4.26 3.02 -3.38
N ILE A 250 -4.32 2.24 -4.46
CA ILE A 250 -3.30 2.24 -5.52
C ILE A 250 -3.17 3.63 -6.15
N ILE A 251 -4.29 4.31 -6.45
CA ILE A 251 -4.28 5.68 -6.99
C ILE A 251 -3.52 6.63 -6.05
N TYR A 252 -3.80 6.58 -4.75
CA TYR A 252 -3.12 7.40 -3.76
C TYR A 252 -1.61 7.12 -3.72
N VAL A 253 -1.22 5.84 -3.66
CA VAL A 253 0.19 5.43 -3.60
C VAL A 253 0.94 5.83 -4.87
N VAL A 254 0.38 5.55 -6.05
CA VAL A 254 0.98 5.94 -7.34
C VAL A 254 1.19 7.45 -7.42
N ALA A 255 0.21 8.26 -6.96
CA ALA A 255 0.37 9.71 -6.93
C ALA A 255 1.56 10.14 -6.07
N GLU A 256 1.75 9.52 -4.90
CA GLU A 256 2.86 9.80 -4.00
C GLU A 256 4.22 9.38 -4.62
N LEU A 257 4.29 8.19 -5.23
CA LEU A 257 5.51 7.67 -5.85
C LEU A 257 5.93 8.49 -7.07
N LEU A 258 4.99 8.90 -7.92
CA LEU A 258 5.23 9.81 -9.04
C LEU A 258 5.66 11.20 -8.55
N GLY A 259 5.06 11.69 -7.46
CA GLY A 259 5.46 12.93 -6.80
C GLY A 259 6.90 12.91 -6.32
N GLN A 260 7.35 11.78 -5.76
CA GLN A 260 8.75 11.56 -5.38
C GLN A 260 9.67 11.48 -6.60
N ALA A 261 9.25 10.79 -7.67
CA ALA A 261 10.04 10.65 -8.89
C ALA A 261 10.36 12.00 -9.56
N LYS A 262 9.45 12.98 -9.49
CA LYS A 262 9.67 14.34 -10.03
C LYS A 262 10.84 15.08 -9.38
N ARG A 263 11.29 14.66 -8.19
CA ARG A 263 12.46 15.24 -7.53
C ARG A 263 13.78 14.73 -8.11
N PHE A 264 13.74 13.71 -8.98
CA PHE A 264 14.90 13.11 -9.61
C PHE A 264 15.16 13.67 -11.00
N ARG A 265 16.42 13.99 -11.32
CA ARG A 265 16.84 14.58 -12.59
C ARG A 265 17.31 13.54 -13.61
N ALA A 266 16.57 12.44 -13.78
CA ALA A 266 16.80 11.46 -14.84
C ALA A 266 15.46 10.85 -15.30
N PRO A 267 14.72 11.57 -16.17
CA PRO A 267 13.41 11.12 -16.64
C PRO A 267 13.47 9.79 -17.38
N GLU A 268 14.59 9.44 -18.01
CA GLU A 268 14.78 8.18 -18.72
C GLU A 268 14.69 6.99 -17.78
N ILE A 269 15.37 7.05 -16.62
CA ILE A 269 15.34 5.97 -15.61
C ILE A 269 13.91 5.80 -15.07
N VAL A 270 13.22 6.93 -14.88
CA VAL A 270 11.82 6.93 -14.41
C VAL A 270 10.92 6.23 -15.42
N MET A 271 10.99 6.63 -16.68
CA MET A 271 10.15 6.06 -17.73
C MET A 271 10.47 4.59 -18.02
N TRP A 272 11.75 4.20 -18.00
CA TRP A 272 12.13 2.80 -18.14
C TRP A 272 11.64 1.93 -16.99
N GLY A 273 11.75 2.42 -15.75
CA GLY A 273 11.18 1.72 -14.60
C GLY A 273 9.68 1.50 -14.76
N LEU A 274 8.93 2.57 -15.06
CA LEU A 274 7.48 2.49 -15.28
C LEU A 274 7.10 1.50 -16.39
N LEU A 275 7.76 1.60 -17.54
CA LEU A 275 7.48 0.74 -18.69
C LEU A 275 7.76 -0.73 -18.37
N VAL A 276 8.95 -1.03 -17.83
CA VAL A 276 9.33 -2.41 -17.48
C VAL A 276 8.38 -2.97 -16.43
N GLY A 277 8.05 -2.21 -15.40
CA GLY A 277 7.10 -2.62 -14.37
C GLY A 277 5.73 -2.96 -14.93
N PHE A 278 5.18 -2.08 -15.78
CA PHE A 278 3.88 -2.32 -16.41
C PHE A 278 3.89 -3.54 -17.31
N LEU A 279 4.92 -3.68 -18.16
CA LEU A 279 5.07 -4.83 -19.07
C LEU A 279 5.26 -6.15 -18.31
N LEU A 280 5.93 -6.14 -17.15
CA LEU A 280 6.03 -7.33 -16.30
C LEU A 280 4.67 -7.75 -15.72
N GLY A 281 3.87 -6.79 -15.25
CA GLY A 281 2.50 -7.05 -14.82
C GLY A 281 1.66 -7.64 -15.95
N TYR A 282 1.66 -6.98 -17.10
CA TYR A 282 0.91 -7.42 -18.28
C TYR A 282 1.37 -8.78 -18.82
N ALA A 283 2.68 -9.03 -18.89
CA ALA A 283 3.21 -10.31 -19.32
C ALA A 283 2.82 -11.45 -18.37
N THR A 284 2.77 -11.17 -17.06
CA THR A 284 2.31 -12.14 -16.05
C THR A 284 0.86 -12.53 -16.32
N ASP A 285 -0.02 -11.57 -16.56
CA ASP A 285 -1.42 -11.81 -16.90
C ASP A 285 -1.57 -12.64 -18.19
N LEU A 286 -0.82 -12.32 -19.24
CA LEU A 286 -0.81 -13.10 -20.48
C LEU A 286 -0.33 -14.54 -20.27
N ILE A 287 0.74 -14.75 -19.50
CA ILE A 287 1.28 -16.09 -19.23
C ILE A 287 0.25 -16.94 -18.49
N LEU A 288 -0.43 -16.35 -17.50
CA LEU A 288 -1.46 -17.04 -16.73
C LEU A 288 -2.68 -17.36 -17.59
N THR A 289 -3.10 -16.41 -18.42
CA THR A 289 -4.18 -16.60 -19.40
C THR A 289 -3.87 -17.71 -20.39
N TYR A 290 -2.64 -17.74 -20.92
CA TYR A 290 -2.20 -18.82 -21.81
C TYR A 290 -2.14 -20.17 -21.10
N GLY A 291 -1.77 -20.19 -19.81
CA GLY A 291 -1.69 -21.39 -18.99
C GLY A 291 -3.05 -22.03 -18.66
N GLY A 292 -4.16 -21.42 -19.08
CA GLY A 292 -5.51 -21.88 -18.74
C GLY A 292 -5.84 -21.76 -17.26
N ALA A 293 -5.09 -20.91 -16.56
CA ALA A 293 -5.48 -20.46 -15.23
C ALA A 293 -6.81 -19.72 -15.35
#